data_AF-A0A2E5X182-F1
#
_entry.id   AF-A0A2E5X182-F1
#
_cell.length_a   1.000
_cell.length_b   1.000
_cell.length_c   1.000
_cell.angle_alpha   90.00
_cell.angle_beta   90.00
_cell.angle_gamma   90.00
#
_symmetry.space_group_name_H-M   'P 1'
#
loop_
_entity.id
_entity.type
_entity.pdbx_description
1 polymer ?
#
loop_
_entity_poly.entity_id
_entity_poly.type
_entity_poly.pdbx_seq_one_letter_code
_entity_poly.pdbx_strand_id
1 'polypeptide(L)'
;MPIWHKMYKFIIFILTTSLAYTKTLTMQVEDKSLRFEAQTVEGINFINFKQSALAYKALKAPRPKLKSKQLAGNPASRNCKLLNGKSVILRDSKNRQYDYCKFRDESMIDSWGLYESH
;
A
#
# COMPACT_ATOMS: atom_id res chain seq x y z
N MET A 1 43.38 -15.41 -15.81
CA MET A 1 42.81 -14.19 -15.17
C MET A 1 41.37 -14.48 -14.76
N PRO A 2 40.91 -14.01 -13.59
CA PRO A 2 40.50 -14.94 -12.55
C PRO A 2 38.98 -15.08 -12.41
N ILE A 3 38.55 -16.31 -12.10
CA ILE A 3 37.18 -16.74 -11.73
C ILE A 3 36.56 -15.83 -10.65
N TRP A 4 37.41 -15.18 -9.86
CA TRP A 4 37.09 -14.16 -8.86
C TRP A 4 36.20 -13.01 -9.37
N HIS A 5 36.35 -12.54 -10.61
CA HIS A 5 35.51 -11.46 -11.16
C HIS A 5 34.06 -11.87 -11.37
N LYS A 6 33.80 -13.15 -11.69
CA LYS A 6 32.43 -13.67 -11.85
C LYS A 6 31.76 -13.87 -10.49
N MET A 7 32.50 -14.36 -9.49
CA MET A 7 32.00 -14.48 -8.11
C MET A 7 31.68 -13.11 -7.49
N TYR A 8 32.54 -12.11 -7.69
CA TYR A 8 32.33 -10.75 -7.16
C TYR A 8 31.09 -10.06 -7.75
N LYS A 9 30.84 -10.23 -9.06
CA LYS A 9 29.62 -9.72 -9.71
C LYS A 9 28.35 -10.42 -9.21
N PHE A 10 28.41 -11.72 -8.95
CA PHE A 10 27.28 -12.48 -8.40
C PHE A 10 26.97 -12.07 -6.95
N ILE A 11 28.00 -11.83 -6.14
CA ILE A 11 27.86 -11.38 -4.74
C ILE A 11 27.29 -9.96 -4.66
N ILE A 12 27.74 -9.03 -5.52
CA ILE A 12 27.18 -7.66 -5.57
C ILE A 12 25.71 -7.67 -5.99
N PHE A 13 25.33 -8.51 -6.96
CA PHE A 13 23.94 -8.60 -7.43
C PHE A 13 22.97 -9.11 -6.33
N ILE A 14 23.43 -10.02 -5.47
CA ILE A 14 22.65 -10.54 -4.34
C ILE A 14 22.53 -9.50 -3.21
N LEU A 15 23.57 -8.68 -2.97
CA LEU A 15 23.55 -7.63 -1.94
C LEU A 15 22.65 -6.43 -2.30
N THR A 16 22.37 -6.18 -3.58
CA THR A 16 21.52 -5.05 -4.00
C THR A 16 20.03 -5.36 -4.08
N THR A 17 19.63 -6.63 -4.13
CA THR A 17 18.23 -7.03 -4.43
C THR A 17 17.32 -7.12 -3.19
N SER A 18 17.86 -7.01 -1.98
CA SER A 18 17.14 -7.38 -0.75
C SER A 18 16.87 -6.23 0.23
N LEU A 19 17.06 -4.96 -0.17
CA LEU A 19 16.47 -3.83 0.53
C LEU A 19 14.97 -3.79 0.26
N ALA A 20 14.21 -4.67 0.91
CA ALA A 20 12.77 -4.52 1.05
C ALA A 20 12.51 -3.15 1.70
N TYR A 21 12.18 -2.15 0.88
CA TYR A 21 11.98 -0.78 1.32
C TYR A 21 10.71 -0.71 2.17
N THR A 22 10.88 -0.96 3.46
CA THR A 22 9.79 -0.89 4.43
C THR A 22 9.58 0.58 4.77
N LYS A 23 8.37 1.09 4.54
CA LYS A 23 8.06 2.49 4.78
C LYS A 23 7.26 2.64 6.05
N THR A 24 7.83 3.31 7.06
CA THR A 24 7.09 3.62 8.28
C THR A 24 6.14 4.79 8.06
N LEU A 25 4.89 4.59 8.42
CA LEU A 25 3.80 5.54 8.34
C LEU A 25 3.18 5.75 9.72
N THR A 26 2.53 6.88 9.90
CA THR A 26 1.86 7.26 11.14
C THR A 26 0.43 7.70 10.86
N MET A 27 -0.49 7.27 11.71
CA MET A 27 -1.87 7.76 11.75
C MET A 27 -2.08 8.46 13.08
N GLN A 28 -2.69 9.65 13.04
CA GLN A 28 -3.17 10.33 14.24
C GLN A 28 -4.61 9.88 14.49
N VAL A 29 -4.87 9.25 15.63
CA VAL A 29 -6.20 8.86 16.09
C VAL A 29 -6.40 9.51 17.45
N GLU A 30 -7.19 10.59 17.48
CA GLU A 30 -7.37 11.42 18.68
C GLU A 30 -6.01 11.90 19.20
N ASP A 31 -5.65 11.55 20.44
CA ASP A 31 -4.38 11.91 21.08
C ASP A 31 -3.26 10.86 20.86
N LYS A 32 -3.53 9.80 20.09
CA LYS A 32 -2.59 8.69 19.89
C LYS A 32 -2.00 8.68 18.48
N SER A 33 -0.68 8.55 18.41
CA SER A 33 0.02 8.29 17.14
C SER A 33 0.28 6.79 16.98
N LEU A 34 -0.36 6.17 15.99
CA LEU A 34 -0.17 4.77 15.65
C LEU A 34 0.85 4.66 14.53
N ARG A 35 1.88 3.83 14.72
CA ARG A 35 2.92 3.57 13.73
C ARG A 35 2.59 2.30 12.94
N PHE A 36 2.79 2.37 11.64
CA PHE A 36 2.49 1.33 10.67
C PHE A 36 3.71 1.11 9.80
N GLU A 37 3.99 -0.14 9.44
CA GLU A 37 5.04 -0.47 8.48
C GLU A 37 4.37 -0.94 7.19
N ALA A 38 4.50 -0.14 6.13
CA ALA A 38 4.01 -0.51 4.82
C ALA A 38 5.03 -1.43 4.13
N GLN A 39 4.54 -2.55 3.62
CA GLN A 39 5.25 -3.52 2.79
C GLN A 39 4.64 -3.50 1.40
N THR A 40 5.46 -3.55 0.35
CA THR A 40 4.97 -3.62 -1.03
C THR A 40 4.94 -5.09 -1.48
N VAL A 41 3.79 -5.57 -1.94
CA VAL A 41 3.61 -6.90 -2.55
C VAL A 41 2.97 -6.70 -3.92
N GLU A 42 3.61 -7.21 -4.98
CA GLU A 42 3.11 -7.10 -6.36
C GLU A 42 2.79 -5.65 -6.81
N GLY A 43 3.60 -4.68 -6.37
CA GLY A 43 3.43 -3.26 -6.71
C GLY A 43 2.38 -2.53 -5.85
N ILE A 44 1.79 -3.21 -4.87
CA ILE A 44 0.74 -2.67 -4.02
C ILE A 44 1.26 -2.53 -2.59
N ASN A 45 1.08 -1.36 -1.97
CA ASN A 45 1.50 -1.14 -0.58
C ASN A 45 0.43 -1.64 0.40
N PHE A 46 0.82 -2.53 1.31
CA PHE A 46 0.02 -3.08 2.39
C PHE A 46 0.60 -2.70 3.74
N ILE A 47 -0.25 -2.50 4.74
CA ILE A 47 0.21 -2.18 6.11
C ILE A 47 0.08 -3.36 7.07
N ASN A 48 -0.81 -4.32 6.78
CA ASN A 48 -0.98 -5.51 7.61
C ASN A 48 -1.29 -6.75 6.75
N PHE A 49 -0.25 -7.49 6.39
CA PHE A 49 -0.39 -8.71 5.58
C PHE A 49 -1.11 -9.83 6.34
N LYS A 50 -0.90 -9.97 7.65
CA LYS A 50 -1.53 -11.04 8.45
C LYS A 50 -3.07 -10.91 8.52
N GLN A 51 -3.60 -9.70 8.36
CA GLN A 51 -5.05 -9.43 8.40
C GLN A 51 -5.59 -8.95 7.05
N SER A 52 -4.94 -9.31 5.93
CA SER A 52 -5.17 -8.76 4.58
C SER A 52 -6.34 -9.34 3.78
N ALA A 53 -7.19 -10.18 4.38
CA ALA A 53 -8.20 -10.95 3.65
C ALA A 53 -9.18 -10.04 2.88
N LEU A 54 -9.66 -8.96 3.49
CA LEU A 54 -10.56 -8.01 2.83
C LEU A 54 -9.83 -7.13 1.81
N ALA A 55 -8.59 -6.72 2.07
CA ALA A 55 -7.77 -6.01 1.06
C ALA A 55 -7.53 -6.85 -0.19
N TYR A 56 -7.17 -8.14 -0.04
CA TYR A 56 -7.02 -9.06 -1.15
C TYR A 56 -8.33 -9.32 -1.90
N LYS A 57 -9.44 -9.44 -1.17
CA LYS A 57 -10.76 -9.58 -1.77
C LYS A 57 -11.12 -8.34 -2.59
N ALA A 58 -10.83 -7.14 -2.08
CA ALA A 58 -11.08 -5.89 -2.78
C ALA A 58 -10.23 -5.77 -4.05
N LEU A 59 -8.96 -6.16 -3.98
CA LEU A 59 -8.06 -6.20 -5.14
C LEU A 59 -8.61 -7.09 -6.27
N LYS A 60 -9.13 -8.26 -5.93
CA LYS A 60 -9.68 -9.23 -6.91
C LYS A 60 -11.13 -8.96 -7.31
N ALA A 61 -11.78 -7.96 -6.70
CA ALA A 61 -13.16 -7.63 -7.03
C ALA A 61 -13.25 -7.00 -8.43
N PRO A 62 -14.37 -7.16 -9.15
CA PRO A 62 -14.59 -6.43 -10.40
C PRO A 62 -14.64 -4.92 -10.16
N ARG A 63 -14.20 -4.14 -11.15
CA ARG A 63 -14.17 -2.66 -11.08
C ARG A 63 -15.55 -2.13 -10.65
N PRO A 64 -15.65 -1.40 -9.53
CA PRO A 64 -16.89 -0.77 -9.12
C PRO A 64 -17.35 0.26 -10.15
N LYS A 65 -18.64 0.25 -10.49
CA LYS A 65 -19.22 1.29 -11.35
C LYS A 65 -19.35 2.59 -10.56
N LEU A 66 -18.41 3.50 -10.75
CA LEU A 66 -18.48 4.86 -10.23
C LEU A 66 -19.70 5.56 -10.86
N LYS A 67 -20.71 5.91 -10.06
CA LYS A 67 -21.86 6.70 -10.56
C LYS A 67 -21.38 8.09 -10.94
N SER A 68 -21.57 8.49 -12.20
CA SER A 68 -21.06 9.76 -12.77
C SER A 68 -21.57 11.02 -12.06
N LYS A 69 -22.63 10.93 -11.24
CA LYS A 69 -23.15 12.08 -10.48
C LYS A 69 -22.35 12.39 -9.21
N GLN A 70 -21.44 11.49 -8.78
CA GLN A 70 -20.49 11.73 -7.70
C GLN A 70 -19.14 12.19 -8.27
N LEU A 71 -19.11 13.40 -8.85
CA LEU A 71 -17.88 14.02 -9.38
C LEU A 71 -17.04 14.72 -8.31
N ALA A 72 -17.57 14.92 -7.11
CA ALA A 72 -16.83 15.56 -6.03
C ALA A 72 -15.90 14.57 -5.31
N GLY A 73 -14.62 14.91 -5.23
CA GLY A 73 -13.62 14.23 -4.41
C GLY A 73 -12.67 13.30 -5.18
N ASN A 74 -11.62 12.85 -4.48
CA ASN A 74 -10.57 11.99 -5.02
C ASN A 74 -11.16 10.64 -5.54
N PRO A 75 -10.91 10.26 -6.81
CA PRO A 75 -11.35 8.99 -7.40
C PRO A 75 -10.94 7.75 -6.61
N ALA A 76 -9.70 7.69 -6.12
CA ALA A 76 -9.18 6.58 -5.35
C ALA A 76 -9.93 6.42 -4.01
N SER A 77 -10.17 7.53 -3.31
CA SER A 77 -10.93 7.52 -2.04
C SER A 77 -12.41 7.11 -2.26
N ARG A 78 -12.98 7.41 -3.43
CA ARG A 78 -14.33 6.94 -3.82
C ARG A 78 -14.35 5.46 -4.13
N ASN A 79 -13.37 4.97 -4.90
CA ASN A 79 -13.21 3.55 -5.18
C ASN A 79 -13.12 2.73 -3.88
N CYS A 80 -12.32 3.21 -2.94
CA CYS A 80 -12.21 2.62 -1.61
C CYS A 80 -13.58 2.45 -0.91
N LYS A 81 -14.41 3.49 -0.91
CA LYS A 81 -15.76 3.44 -0.31
C LYS A 81 -16.67 2.42 -1.01
N LEU A 82 -16.60 2.33 -2.33
CA LEU A 82 -17.38 1.36 -3.10
C LEU A 82 -16.97 -0.09 -2.81
N LEU A 83 -15.72 -0.31 -2.40
CA LEU A 83 -15.19 -1.61 -1.99
C LEU A 83 -15.40 -1.90 -0.50
N ASN A 84 -16.29 -1.14 0.18
CA ASN A 84 -16.58 -1.23 1.61
C ASN A 84 -15.38 -0.90 2.51
N GLY A 85 -14.44 -0.10 2.01
CA GLY A 85 -13.35 0.46 2.80
C GLY A 85 -13.62 1.89 3.26
N LYS A 86 -12.73 2.39 4.12
CA LYS A 86 -12.66 3.77 4.59
C LYS A 86 -11.32 4.37 4.14
N SER A 87 -11.36 5.48 3.42
CA SER A 87 -10.13 6.22 3.08
C SER A 87 -9.55 6.85 4.34
N VAL A 88 -8.26 6.64 4.55
CA VAL A 88 -7.47 7.18 5.66
C VAL A 88 -6.19 7.79 5.11
N ILE A 89 -5.76 8.92 5.68
CA ILE A 89 -4.50 9.56 5.32
C ILE A 89 -3.45 9.19 6.34
N LEU A 90 -2.34 8.63 5.86
CA LEU A 90 -1.18 8.33 6.66
C LEU A 90 -0.03 9.27 6.31
N ARG A 91 0.83 9.56 7.30
CA ARG A 91 1.98 10.44 7.15
C ARG A 91 3.27 9.73 7.42
N ASP A 92 4.30 9.98 6.63
CA ASP A 92 5.65 9.52 6.96
C ASP A 92 6.38 10.48 7.91
N SER A 93 7.64 10.18 8.24
CA SER A 93 8.49 11.02 9.09
C SER A 93 8.79 12.41 8.53
N LYS A 94 8.54 12.63 7.24
CA LYS A 94 8.69 13.93 6.55
C LYS A 94 7.35 14.65 6.40
N ASN A 95 6.29 14.21 7.07
CA ASN A 95 4.92 14.72 6.96
C ASN A 95 4.30 14.59 5.55
N ARG A 96 4.86 13.76 4.66
CA ARG A 96 4.25 13.48 3.36
C ARG A 96 3.00 12.62 3.56
N GLN A 97 1.91 12.96 2.88
CA GLN A 97 0.61 12.31 3.03
C GLN A 97 0.41 11.20 1.98
N TYR A 98 -0.20 10.10 2.40
CA TYR A 98 -0.50 8.94 1.58
C TYR A 98 -1.93 8.48 1.85
N ASP A 99 -2.72 8.26 0.79
CA ASP A 99 -4.10 7.77 0.90
C ASP A 99 -4.10 6.23 0.90
N TYR A 100 -4.69 5.66 1.94
CA TYR A 100 -4.87 4.23 2.11
C TYR A 100 -6.35 3.90 2.26
N CYS A 101 -6.75 2.76 1.69
CA CYS A 101 -8.07 2.19 1.88
C CYS A 101 -8.04 1.20 3.03
N LYS A 102 -8.63 1.55 4.16
CA LYS A 102 -8.73 0.72 5.37
C LYS A 102 -10.01 -0.12 5.35
N PHE A 103 -9.88 -1.42 5.59
CA PHE A 103 -11.00 -2.35 5.72
C PHE A 103 -11.31 -2.68 7.18
N ARG A 104 -12.43 -3.37 7.42
CA ARG A 104 -12.93 -3.71 8.76
C ARG A 104 -12.07 -4.74 9.49
N ASP A 105 -11.30 -5.55 8.77
CA ASP A 105 -10.30 -6.46 9.33
C ASP A 105 -8.97 -5.73 9.62
N GLU A 106 -8.96 -4.39 9.63
CA GLU A 106 -7.80 -3.54 9.84
C GLU A 106 -6.73 -3.63 8.75
N SER A 107 -6.94 -4.42 7.68
CA SER A 107 -6.08 -4.34 6.51
C SER A 107 -6.17 -2.99 5.83
N MET A 108 -5.04 -2.55 5.29
CA MET A 108 -4.96 -1.34 4.48
C MET A 108 -4.17 -1.62 3.22
N ILE A 109 -4.61 -0.99 2.13
CA ILE A 109 -4.01 -1.04 0.81
C ILE A 109 -3.86 0.38 0.26
N ASP A 110 -2.81 0.65 -0.52
CA ASP A 110 -2.65 1.92 -1.22
C ASP A 110 -3.89 2.24 -2.07
N SER A 111 -4.51 3.41 -1.83
CA SER A 111 -5.78 3.75 -2.48
C SER A 111 -5.62 3.90 -4.01
N TRP A 112 -4.49 4.44 -4.48
CA TRP A 112 -4.23 4.65 -5.90
C TRP A 112 -3.87 3.33 -6.59
N GLY A 113 -3.00 2.52 -5.98
CA GLY A 113 -2.69 1.18 -6.46
C GLY A 113 -3.94 0.31 -6.57
N LEU A 114 -4.84 0.37 -5.58
CA LEU A 114 -6.13 -0.31 -5.66
C LEU A 114 -6.99 0.21 -6.81
N TYR A 115 -7.08 1.53 -6.98
CA TYR A 115 -7.86 2.14 -8.06
C TYR A 115 -7.35 1.77 -9.46
N GLU A 116 -6.04 1.73 -9.65
CA GLU A 116 -5.39 1.40 -10.93
C GLU A 116 -5.44 -0.10 -11.25
N SER A 117 -5.55 -0.95 -10.22
CA SER A 117 -5.66 -2.41 -10.39
C SER A 117 -7.01 -2.90 -10.92
N HIS A 118 -8.06 -2.08 -10.79
CA HIS A 118 -9.38 -2.33 -11.36
C HIS A 118 -9.48 -1.71 -12.73
#